data_AF-A0A2A2K9H0-F1
#
_entry.id   AF-A0A2A2K9H0-F1
#
_cell.length_a   1.000
_cell.length_b   1.000
_cell.length_c   1.000
_cell.angle_alpha   90.00
_cell.angle_beta   90.00
_cell.angle_gamma   90.00
#
_symmetry.space_group_name_H-M   'P 1'
#
loop_
_entity.id
_entity.type
_entity.pdbx_description
1 polymer ?
#
loop_
_entity_poly.entity_id
_entity_poly.type
_entity_poly.pdbx_seq_one_letter_code
_entity_poly.pdbx_strand_id
1 'polypeptide(L)'
;MSAQLPKQRWNPVYTVIGLPDGSHYWPFSRLFDNNIDRLKCAFSVACCLICGYTAYALLGYSVYNWFKYYYIPLSFQGLVLVMVTYLQHKDVDIEVYEPEEWQFVRGQTQTIDRKYGFGLDTLMHHITDGAV
;
A
#
# COMPACT_ATOMS: atom_id res chain seq x y z
N MET A 1 -0.62 9.45 25.02
CA MET A 1 -1.17 8.26 25.69
C MET A 1 -0.86 7.07 24.79
N SER A 2 0.27 6.39 25.01
CA SER A 2 0.70 5.29 24.16
C SER A 2 -0.27 4.12 24.33
N ALA A 3 -1.05 3.81 23.29
CA ALA A 3 -1.79 2.57 23.26
C ALA A 3 -0.75 1.43 23.22
N GLN A 4 -0.57 0.72 24.34
CA GLN A 4 0.21 -0.51 24.33
C GLN A 4 -0.50 -1.50 23.41
N LEU A 5 0.11 -1.79 22.26
CA LEU A 5 -0.38 -2.81 21.35
C LEU A 5 -0.43 -4.15 22.12
N PRO A 6 -1.53 -4.89 22.08
CA PRO A 6 -1.64 -6.16 22.79
C PRO A 6 -0.53 -7.10 22.33
N LYS A 7 0.16 -7.76 23.28
CA LYS A 7 1.20 -8.77 23.03
C LYS A 7 0.70 -9.76 21.98
N GLN A 8 1.23 -9.65 20.78
CA GLN A 8 0.77 -10.39 19.63
C GLN A 8 1.26 -11.83 19.74
N ARG A 9 0.33 -12.74 20.04
CA ARG A 9 0.64 -14.17 20.08
C ARG A 9 0.72 -14.66 18.64
N TRP A 10 1.88 -15.19 18.25
CA TRP A 10 2.08 -15.79 16.93
C TRP A 10 0.98 -16.84 16.65
N ASN A 11 0.33 -16.72 15.50
CA ASN A 11 -0.72 -17.61 15.02
C ASN A 11 -0.35 -18.03 13.58
N PRO A 12 -0.38 -19.31 13.20
CA PRO A 12 -0.13 -19.72 11.80
C PRO A 12 -0.99 -18.97 10.77
N VAL A 13 -2.21 -18.58 11.16
CA VAL A 13 -3.12 -17.75 10.36
C VAL A 13 -2.52 -16.36 10.10
N TYR A 14 -1.75 -15.79 11.03
CA TYR A 14 -1.07 -14.50 10.84
C TYR A 14 -0.09 -14.54 9.66
N THR A 15 0.65 -15.63 9.49
CA THR A 15 1.61 -15.75 8.40
C THR A 15 0.94 -15.87 7.04
N VAL A 16 -0.26 -16.46 6.98
CA VAL A 16 -0.99 -16.69 5.73
C VAL A 16 -1.94 -15.55 5.38
N ILE A 17 -2.54 -14.89 6.36
CA ILE A 17 -3.65 -13.93 6.16
C ILE A 17 -3.36 -12.55 6.78
N GLY A 18 -2.23 -12.37 7.47
CA GLY A 18 -1.95 -11.16 8.25
C GLY A 18 -2.80 -11.09 9.53
N LEU A 19 -2.60 -10.06 10.36
CA LEU A 19 -3.58 -9.75 11.39
C LEU A 19 -4.70 -8.96 10.73
N PRO A 20 -5.97 -9.23 11.08
CA PRO A 20 -7.04 -8.29 10.81
C PRO A 20 -6.95 -7.12 11.82
N ASP A 21 -5.84 -6.40 11.84
CA ASP A 21 -5.61 -5.24 12.73
C ASP A 21 -6.20 -3.94 12.19
N GLY A 22 -6.69 -3.94 10.95
CA GLY A 22 -7.56 -2.92 10.40
C GLY A 22 -7.76 -3.14 8.89
N SER A 23 -8.92 -2.75 8.37
CA SER A 23 -9.18 -2.71 6.93
C SER A 23 -9.45 -1.29 6.47
N HIS A 24 -8.72 -0.84 5.45
CA HIS A 24 -8.96 0.43 4.77
C HIS A 24 -10.23 0.42 3.89
N TYR A 25 -10.80 -0.77 3.65
CA TYR A 25 -12.03 -0.96 2.89
C TYR A 25 -13.27 -1.12 3.77
N TRP A 26 -13.09 -1.20 5.09
CA TRP A 26 -14.17 -1.42 6.03
C TRP A 26 -14.33 -0.19 6.95
N PRO A 27 -15.38 0.63 6.78
CA PRO A 27 -15.57 1.84 7.57
C PRO A 27 -15.65 1.61 9.08
N PHE A 28 -16.04 0.42 9.53
CA PHE A 28 -16.13 0.07 10.95
C PHE A 28 -14.86 -0.62 11.47
N SER A 29 -13.76 -0.54 10.72
CA SER A 29 -12.43 -0.98 11.11
C SER A 29 -11.93 -0.17 12.32
N ARG A 30 -11.04 -0.78 13.12
CA ARG A 30 -10.33 -0.12 14.22
C ARG A 30 -9.43 1.04 13.78
N LEU A 31 -9.18 1.15 12.47
CA LEU A 31 -8.39 2.23 11.87
C LEU A 31 -9.09 3.60 11.94
N PHE A 32 -10.42 3.63 12.02
CA PHE A 32 -11.20 4.87 11.93
C PHE A 32 -11.82 5.25 13.27
N ASP A 33 -11.23 6.26 13.90
CA ASP A 33 -11.59 6.70 15.27
C ASP A 33 -12.90 7.48 15.35
N ASN A 34 -13.31 8.16 14.27
CA ASN A 34 -14.49 9.02 14.26
C ASN A 34 -15.33 8.84 12.99
N ASN A 35 -16.58 9.28 13.04
CA ASN A 35 -17.54 9.12 11.93
C ASN A 35 -17.11 9.80 10.62
N ILE A 36 -16.31 10.87 10.69
CA ILE A 36 -15.81 11.56 9.50
C ILE A 36 -14.83 10.65 8.75
N ASP A 37 -13.93 9.99 9.47
CA ASP A 37 -12.96 9.09 8.85
C ASP A 37 -13.61 7.82 8.30
N ARG A 38 -14.67 7.33 8.97
CA ARG A 38 -15.53 6.26 8.44
C ARG A 38 -16.22 6.67 7.14
N LEU A 39 -16.72 7.91 7.08
CA LEU A 39 -17.36 8.44 5.87
C LEU A 39 -16.35 8.61 4.73
N LYS A 40 -15.14 9.10 5.00
CA LYS A 40 -14.04 9.16 4.02
C LYS A 40 -13.69 7.78 3.48
N CYS A 41 -13.62 6.77 4.36
CA CYS A 41 -13.42 5.37 3.96
C CYS A 41 -14.55 4.90 3.04
N ALA A 42 -15.81 5.05 3.46
CA ALA A 42 -16.97 4.63 2.66
C ALA A 42 -16.99 5.31 1.27
N PHE A 43 -16.68 6.60 1.22
CA PHE A 43 -16.58 7.35 -0.03
C PHE A 43 -15.45 6.83 -0.93
N SER A 44 -14.25 6.63 -0.37
CA SER A 44 -13.10 6.08 -1.11
C SER A 44 -13.40 4.69 -1.68
N VAL A 45 -14.00 3.82 -0.88
CA VAL A 45 -14.43 2.48 -1.31
C VAL A 45 -15.46 2.57 -2.43
N ALA A 46 -16.46 3.46 -2.31
CA ALA A 46 -17.44 3.68 -3.36
C ALA A 46 -16.79 4.13 -4.67
N CYS A 47 -15.81 5.05 -4.62
CA CYS A 47 -15.05 5.47 -5.79
C CYS A 47 -14.30 4.28 -6.44
N CYS A 48 -13.62 3.45 -5.65
CA CYS A 48 -12.94 2.26 -6.16
C CYS A 48 -13.91 1.28 -6.85
N LEU A 49 -15.08 1.04 -6.26
CA LEU A 49 -16.12 0.19 -6.84
C LEU A 49 -16.68 0.77 -8.13
N ILE A 50 -16.90 2.08 -8.19
CA ILE A 50 -17.36 2.78 -9.40
C ILE A 50 -16.32 2.64 -10.51
N CYS A 51 -15.03 2.85 -10.23
CA CYS A 51 -13.95 2.65 -11.21
C CYS A 51 -13.91 1.20 -11.72
N GLY A 52 -13.97 0.23 -10.82
CA GLY A 52 -13.98 -1.20 -11.18
C GLY A 52 -15.19 -1.59 -12.02
N TYR A 53 -16.39 -1.14 -11.65
CA TYR A 53 -17.62 -1.37 -12.40
C TYR A 53 -17.60 -0.68 -13.77
N THR A 54 -17.09 0.54 -13.84
CA THR A 54 -16.97 1.27 -15.11
C THR A 54 -16.05 0.55 -16.07
N ALA A 55 -14.89 0.07 -15.60
CA ALA A 55 -14.01 -0.78 -16.39
C ALA A 55 -14.70 -2.07 -16.84
N TYR A 56 -15.52 -2.70 -15.98
CA TYR A 56 -16.27 -3.91 -16.31
C TYR A 56 -17.30 -3.65 -17.42
N ALA A 57 -18.04 -2.55 -17.34
CA ALA A 57 -18.99 -2.13 -18.37
C ALA A 57 -18.28 -1.79 -19.70
N LEU A 58 -17.16 -1.05 -19.67
CA LEU A 58 -16.38 -0.69 -20.85
C LEU A 58 -15.78 -1.92 -21.56
N LEU A 59 -15.52 -2.99 -20.82
CA LEU A 59 -15.01 -4.26 -21.35
C LEU A 59 -16.14 -5.24 -21.73
N GLY A 60 -17.36 -4.73 -21.90
CA GLY A 60 -18.50 -5.47 -22.42
C GLY A 60 -19.11 -6.44 -21.41
N TYR A 61 -19.02 -6.15 -20.11
CA TYR A 61 -19.46 -7.05 -19.04
C TYR A 61 -18.81 -8.44 -19.09
N SER A 62 -17.62 -8.53 -19.68
CA SER A 62 -16.84 -9.77 -19.73
C SER A 62 -15.89 -9.82 -18.53
N VAL A 63 -16.13 -10.76 -17.61
CA VAL A 63 -15.24 -10.98 -16.45
C VAL A 63 -13.83 -11.35 -16.90
N TYR A 64 -13.70 -12.12 -17.98
CA TYR A 64 -12.39 -12.48 -18.55
C TYR A 64 -11.62 -11.24 -19.03
N ASN A 65 -12.27 -10.37 -19.81
CA ASN A 65 -11.62 -9.16 -20.30
C ASN A 65 -11.31 -8.20 -19.15
N TRP A 66 -12.23 -8.05 -18.19
CA TRP A 66 -12.01 -7.24 -17.00
C TRP A 66 -10.82 -7.73 -16.19
N PHE A 67 -10.74 -9.04 -15.93
CA PHE A 67 -9.61 -9.59 -15.21
C PHE A 67 -8.29 -9.38 -15.97
N LYS A 68 -8.28 -9.70 -17.26
CA LYS A 68 -7.10 -9.59 -18.13
C LYS A 68 -6.58 -8.15 -18.28
N TYR A 69 -7.47 -7.19 -18.52
CA TYR A 69 -7.09 -5.82 -18.89
C TYR A 69 -7.18 -4.80 -17.75
N TYR A 70 -7.91 -5.09 -16.68
CA TYR A 70 -8.03 -4.20 -15.51
C TYR A 70 -7.33 -4.77 -14.28
N TYR A 71 -7.70 -5.97 -13.86
CA TYR A 71 -7.19 -6.53 -12.59
C TYR A 71 -5.70 -6.92 -12.63
N ILE A 72 -5.26 -7.63 -13.67
CA ILE A 72 -3.85 -8.06 -13.78
C ILE A 72 -2.90 -6.84 -13.82
N PRO A 73 -3.10 -5.82 -14.70
CA PRO A 73 -2.22 -4.66 -14.73
C PRO A 73 -2.22 -3.87 -13.41
N LEU A 74 -3.39 -3.69 -12.79
CA LEU A 74 -3.50 -3.00 -11.50
C LEU A 74 -2.73 -3.75 -10.40
N SER A 75 -2.83 -5.08 -10.37
CA SER A 75 -2.12 -5.92 -9.40
C SER A 75 -0.60 -5.88 -9.62
N PHE A 76 -0.16 -5.87 -10.88
CA PHE A 76 1.25 -5.75 -11.23
C PHE A 76 1.81 -4.37 -10.82
N GLN A 77 1.08 -3.29 -11.08
CA GLN A 77 1.43 -1.94 -10.61
C GLN A 77 1.56 -1.91 -9.08
N GLY A 78 0.61 -2.52 -8.36
CA GLY A 78 0.65 -2.63 -6.91
C GLY A 78 1.87 -3.39 -6.40
N LEU A 79 2.20 -4.53 -7.03
CA LEU A 79 3.39 -5.32 -6.71
C LEU A 79 4.68 -4.51 -6.90
N VAL A 80 4.79 -3.77 -8.01
CA VAL A 80 5.93 -2.90 -8.29
C VAL A 80 6.08 -1.81 -7.23
N LEU A 81 4.99 -1.14 -6.83
CA LEU A 81 5.02 -0.12 -5.78
C LEU A 81 5.46 -0.70 -4.41
N VAL A 82 5.00 -1.90 -4.06
CA VAL A 82 5.45 -2.59 -2.84
C VAL A 82 6.96 -2.91 -2.91
N MET A 83 7.45 -3.41 -4.05
CA MET A 83 8.87 -3.70 -4.21
C MET A 83 9.72 -2.43 -4.12
N VAL A 84 9.35 -1.36 -4.81
CA VAL A 84 10.08 -0.09 -4.81
C VAL A 84 10.15 0.49 -3.40
N THR A 85 9.00 0.62 -2.72
CA THR A 85 8.97 1.18 -1.36
C THR A 85 9.75 0.32 -0.37
N TYR A 86 9.66 -1.01 -0.47
CA TYR A 86 10.46 -1.91 0.37
C TYR A 86 11.95 -1.70 0.15
N LEU A 87 12.42 -1.69 -1.10
CA LEU A 87 13.83 -1.48 -1.41
C LEU A 87 14.27 -0.11 -0.90
N GLN A 88 13.54 0.95 -1.22
CA GLN A 88 13.86 2.32 -0.79
C GLN A 88 14.00 2.47 0.72
N HIS A 89 13.20 1.76 1.52
CA HIS A 89 13.25 1.83 2.99
C HIS A 89 14.07 0.71 3.65
N LYS A 90 14.84 -0.07 2.87
CA LYS A 90 15.68 -1.16 3.38
C LYS A 90 17.10 -1.04 2.87
N ASP A 91 17.98 -0.56 3.72
CA ASP A 91 19.42 -0.53 3.49
C ASP A 91 20.16 -0.62 4.83
N VAL A 92 21.45 -0.93 4.79
CA VAL A 92 22.31 -0.94 5.99
C VAL A 92 22.60 0.47 6.49
N ASP A 93 22.57 1.45 5.59
CA ASP A 93 22.83 2.87 5.91
C ASP A 93 21.59 3.60 6.44
N ILE A 94 20.42 2.93 6.45
CA ILE A 94 19.19 3.47 7.01
C ILE A 94 19.20 3.30 8.55
N GLU A 95 19.37 4.42 9.26
CA GLU A 95 19.10 4.60 10.70
C GLU A 95 17.76 3.97 11.12
N VAL A 96 17.80 3.23 12.23
CA VAL A 96 16.61 2.72 12.92
C VAL A 96 16.41 3.55 14.18
N TYR A 97 15.29 4.26 14.27
CA TYR A 97 14.99 5.13 15.40
C TYR A 97 14.35 4.38 16.56
N GLU A 98 14.75 4.74 17.77
CA GLU A 98 14.01 4.42 18.98
C GLU A 98 12.62 5.10 18.96
N PRO A 99 11.62 4.57 19.69
CA PRO A 99 10.25 5.09 19.67
C PRO A 99 10.14 6.59 19.99
N GLU A 100 11.02 7.11 20.84
CA GLU A 100 11.04 8.52 21.25
C GLU A 100 11.60 9.46 20.17
N GLU A 101 12.46 8.93 19.30
CA GLU A 101 13.17 9.65 18.24
C GLU A 101 12.47 9.58 16.88
N TRP A 102 11.58 8.59 16.71
CA TRP A 102 10.81 8.39 15.49
C TRP A 102 9.71 9.45 15.35
N GLN A 103 9.64 10.06 14.16
CA GLN A 103 8.54 10.94 13.77
C GLN A 103 8.11 10.58 12.36
N PHE A 104 6.82 10.76 12.06
CA PHE A 104 6.22 10.36 10.78
C PHE A 104 7.01 10.87 9.56
N VAL A 105 7.31 12.17 9.53
CA VAL A 105 8.07 12.77 8.43
C VAL A 105 9.49 12.20 8.37
N ARG A 106 10.21 12.17 9.51
CA ARG A 106 11.60 11.68 9.59
C ARG A 106 11.73 10.24 9.09
N GLY A 107 10.80 9.37 9.48
CA GLY A 107 10.78 7.98 9.04
C GLY A 107 10.41 7.82 7.56
N GLN A 108 9.46 8.61 7.05
CA GLN A 108 9.03 8.52 5.65
C GLN A 108 10.02 9.13 4.66
N THR A 109 10.80 10.12 5.07
CA THR A 109 11.82 10.75 4.20
C THR A 109 13.13 9.98 4.16
N GLN A 110 13.24 8.89 4.92
CA GLN A 110 14.46 8.11 4.99
C GLN A 110 14.44 6.98 3.97
N THR A 111 14.79 7.34 2.74
CA THR A 111 14.83 6.43 1.59
C THR A 111 16.18 6.48 0.90
N ILE A 112 16.59 5.36 0.33
CA ILE A 112 17.75 5.28 -0.56
C ILE A 112 17.29 4.88 -1.95
N ASP A 113 17.57 5.76 -2.90
CA ASP A 113 17.30 5.53 -4.31
C ASP A 113 18.32 4.58 -4.93
N ARG A 114 17.86 3.79 -5.90
CA ARG A 114 18.62 2.73 -6.53
C ARG A 114 18.36 2.69 -8.01
N LYS A 115 19.44 2.74 -8.79
CA LYS A 115 19.38 2.51 -10.22
C LYS A 115 19.14 1.03 -10.50
N TYR A 116 18.02 0.70 -11.14
CA TYR A 116 17.69 -0.67 -11.50
C TYR A 116 18.33 -1.08 -12.84
N GLY A 117 18.56 -0.11 -13.73
CA GLY A 117 19.14 -0.35 -15.04
C GLY A 117 18.16 -1.03 -16.02
N PHE A 118 18.69 -1.52 -17.15
CA PHE A 118 17.91 -2.19 -18.21
C PHE A 118 16.72 -1.38 -18.76
N GLY A 119 16.75 -0.04 -18.64
CA GLY A 119 15.66 0.84 -19.04
C GLY A 119 14.46 0.87 -18.07
N LEU A 120 14.53 0.12 -16.96
CA LEU A 120 13.48 0.08 -15.94
C LEU A 120 13.29 1.46 -15.29
N ASP A 121 14.37 2.18 -15.01
CA ASP A 121 14.30 3.50 -14.38
C ASP A 121 13.45 4.47 -15.24
N THR A 122 13.65 4.49 -16.56
CA THR A 122 12.84 5.30 -17.49
C THR A 122 11.40 4.81 -17.59
N LEU A 123 11.18 3.50 -17.68
CA LEU A 123 9.82 2.92 -17.73
C LEU A 123 9.01 3.22 -16.47
N MET A 124 9.70 3.36 -15.34
CA MET A 124 9.12 3.67 -14.04
C MET A 124 9.15 5.17 -13.71
N HIS A 125 9.36 6.02 -14.72
CA HIS A 125 9.37 7.48 -14.58
C HIS A 125 10.34 8.01 -13.53
N HIS A 126 11.51 7.37 -13.40
CA HIS A 126 12.56 7.73 -12.45
C HIS A 126 12.10 7.71 -10.98
N ILE A 127 11.07 6.93 -10.65
CA ILE A 127 10.67 6.72 -9.24
C ILE A 127 11.73 5.94 -8.44
N THR A 128 12.64 5.24 -9.12
CA THR A 128 13.69 4.41 -8.54
C THR A 128 14.97 5.19 -8.26
N ASP A 129 15.25 6.24 -9.03
CA ASP A 129 16.52 7.00 -9.04
C ASP A 129 16.34 8.54 -9.04
N GLY A 130 15.15 9.04 -8.70
CA GLY A 130 14.78 10.45 -8.89
C GLY A 130 15.31 11.45 -7.86
N ALA A 131 15.84 10.98 -6.72
CA ALA A 131 16.46 11.81 -5.69
C ALA A 131 17.99 11.93 -5.84
N VAL A 132 18.56 11.40 -6.93
CA VAL A 132 20.01 11.44 -7.25
C VAL A 132 20.34 12.61 -8.17
#